data_AF-A0A535QXB8-F1
#
_entry.id   AF-A0A535QXB8-F1
#
_cell.length_a   1.000
_cell.length_b   1.000
_cell.length_c   1.000
_cell.angle_alpha   90.00
_cell.angle_beta   90.00
_cell.angle_gamma   90.00
#
_symmetry.space_group_name_H-M   'P 1'
#
loop_
_entity.id
_entity.type
_entity.pdbx_description
1 polymer ?
#
loop_
_entity_poly.entity_id
_entity_poly.type
_entity_poly.pdbx_seq_one_letter_code
_entity_poly.pdbx_strand_id
1 'polypeptide(L)'
;MQFVLSLLIALALGISALAFVLYPFYRRTPARPEKQKNTALFPWVEERAPETANGHAEGEGSAGVSEGEQAARTALYEIELDYQLGNISESDYRKLRERYLQRALVALKSRYDREQELDDVIEVQLRKMKEHDDSVE
;
A
#
# COMPACT_ATOMS: atom_id res chain seq x y z
N MET A 1 -57.25 -3.30 7.59
CA MET A 1 -56.14 -2.77 8.42
C MET A 1 -54.84 -3.54 8.23
N GLN A 2 -54.82 -4.88 8.30
CA GLN A 2 -53.59 -5.68 8.14
C GLN A 2 -52.91 -5.51 6.77
N PHE A 3 -53.68 -5.51 5.67
CA PHE A 3 -53.15 -5.25 4.32
C PHE A 3 -52.47 -3.89 4.18
N VAL A 4 -53.01 -2.86 4.85
CA VAL A 4 -52.48 -1.50 4.79
C VAL A 4 -51.14 -1.42 5.51
N LEU A 5 -51.01 -2.10 6.66
CA LEU A 5 -49.77 -2.20 7.42
C LEU A 5 -48.66 -2.90 6.60
N SER A 6 -48.99 -4.04 5.97
CA SER A 6 -48.04 -4.78 5.13
C SER A 6 -47.57 -3.95 3.93
N LEU A 7 -48.47 -3.17 3.31
CA LEU A 7 -48.13 -2.30 2.19
C LEU A 7 -47.14 -1.20 2.60
N LEU A 8 -47.35 -0.59 3.77
CA LEU A 8 -46.46 0.44 4.30
C LEU A 8 -45.07 -0.11 4.63
N ILE A 9 -45.00 -1.31 5.22
CA ILE A 9 -43.73 -1.97 5.54
C ILE A 9 -42.97 -2.32 4.27
N ALA A 10 -43.64 -2.90 3.27
CA ALA A 10 -43.04 -3.24 1.99
C ALA A 10 -42.49 -1.98 1.27
N LEU A 11 -43.24 -0.87 1.30
CA LEU A 11 -42.80 0.40 0.72
C LEU A 11 -41.55 0.93 1.44
N ALA A 12 -41.57 0.96 2.78
CA ALA A 12 -40.46 1.45 3.58
C ALA A 12 -39.19 0.61 3.36
N LEU A 13 -39.33 -0.73 3.33
CA LEU A 13 -38.21 -1.64 3.04
C LEU A 13 -37.69 -1.47 1.62
N GLY A 14 -38.58 -1.29 0.63
CA GLY A 14 -38.20 -1.04 -0.76
C GLY A 14 -37.39 0.24 -0.91
N ILE A 15 -37.82 1.33 -0.28
CA ILE A 15 -37.10 2.62 -0.30
C ILE A 15 -35.76 2.49 0.43
N SER A 16 -35.71 1.86 1.60
CA SER A 16 -34.46 1.63 2.34
C SER A 16 -33.46 0.77 1.55
N ALA A 17 -33.93 -0.29 0.88
CA ALA A 17 -33.08 -1.10 0.02
C ALA A 17 -32.55 -0.29 -1.16
N LEU A 18 -33.41 0.52 -1.80
CA LEU A 18 -32.98 1.43 -2.87
C LEU A 18 -31.93 2.42 -2.36
N ALA A 19 -32.17 3.02 -1.19
CA ALA A 19 -31.25 3.97 -0.57
C ALA A 19 -29.91 3.31 -0.26
N PHE A 20 -29.89 2.10 0.30
CA PHE A 20 -28.65 1.36 0.58
C PHE A 20 -27.84 1.08 -0.70
N VAL A 21 -28.51 0.74 -1.80
CA VAL A 21 -27.86 0.46 -3.10
C VAL A 21 -27.42 1.74 -3.82
N LEU A 22 -28.21 2.82 -3.75
CA LEU A 22 -27.89 4.12 -4.37
C LEU A 22 -26.92 4.96 -3.54
N TYR A 23 -26.82 4.74 -2.23
CA TYR A 23 -25.92 5.45 -1.31
C TYR A 23 -24.43 5.42 -1.74
N PRO A 24 -23.83 4.27 -2.12
CA PRO A 24 -22.47 4.25 -2.66
C PRO A 24 -22.33 5.02 -3.98
N PHE A 25 -23.43 5.20 -4.72
CA PHE A 25 -23.45 5.94 -5.98
C PHE A 25 -23.63 7.44 -5.78
N TYR A 26 -24.40 7.87 -4.77
CA TYR A 26 -24.65 9.28 -4.43
C TYR A 26 -23.51 9.94 -3.66
N ARG A 27 -22.66 9.15 -2.98
CA ARG A 27 -21.37 9.64 -2.45
C ARG A 27 -20.38 10.04 -3.56
N ARG A 28 -20.69 9.79 -4.84
CA ARG A 28 -19.96 10.31 -6.01
C ARG A 28 -20.41 11.73 -6.40
N THR A 29 -20.83 12.55 -5.45
CA THR A 29 -21.00 13.98 -5.71
C THR A 29 -19.61 14.62 -5.80
N PRO A 30 -19.32 15.37 -6.88
CA PRO A 30 -18.00 15.97 -7.08
C PRO A 30 -17.73 16.94 -5.93
N ALA A 31 -16.71 16.65 -5.13
CA ALA A 31 -16.22 17.57 -4.13
C ALA A 31 -15.90 18.91 -4.84
N ARG A 32 -16.65 19.93 -4.44
CA ARG A 32 -16.38 21.34 -4.76
C ARG A 32 -14.90 21.59 -4.44
N PRO A 33 -14.12 22.20 -5.34
CA PRO A 33 -12.70 22.40 -5.11
C PRO A 33 -12.55 23.46 -4.02
N GLU A 34 -12.50 23.03 -2.77
CA GLU A 34 -12.12 23.88 -1.66
C GLU A 34 -10.61 24.02 -1.71
N LYS A 35 -10.20 25.24 -2.04
CA LYS A 35 -8.85 25.74 -2.15
C LYS A 35 -8.16 25.64 -0.78
N GLN A 36 -7.80 24.43 -0.34
CA GLN A 36 -7.12 24.24 0.93
C GLN A 36 -5.64 24.57 0.74
N LYS A 37 -5.34 25.82 1.09
CA LYS A 37 -4.02 26.38 1.31
C LYS A 37 -3.08 25.35 1.91
N ASN A 38 -1.91 25.22 1.28
CA ASN A 38 -0.66 24.76 1.88
C ASN A 38 -0.60 25.12 3.37
N THR A 39 -0.28 24.15 4.23
CA THR A 39 0.94 24.15 5.06
C THR A 39 0.78 23.14 6.21
N ALA A 40 1.80 22.31 6.36
CA ALA A 40 2.15 21.52 7.55
C ALA A 40 1.24 20.34 7.91
N LEU A 41 1.44 19.19 7.25
CA LEU A 41 1.27 17.89 7.91
C LEU A 41 2.11 16.79 7.22
N PHE A 42 3.42 16.98 7.14
CA PHE A 42 4.37 15.88 6.97
C PHE A 42 5.28 15.83 8.20
N PRO A 43 4.90 15.14 9.29
CA PRO A 43 5.68 15.09 10.52
C PRO A 43 6.77 13.99 10.54
N TRP A 44 7.13 13.37 9.41
CA TRP A 44 8.08 12.25 9.39
C TRP A 44 9.09 12.38 8.25
N VAL A 45 9.86 13.47 8.28
CA VAL A 45 11.22 13.54 7.75
C VAL A 45 12.06 14.17 8.86
N GLU A 46 12.19 13.45 9.98
CA GLU A 46 13.19 13.78 10.98
C GLU A 46 14.55 13.41 10.38
N GLU A 47 15.22 14.44 9.88
CA GLU A 47 16.57 14.48 9.36
C GLU A 47 17.55 14.03 10.45
N ARG A 48 17.81 12.72 10.55
CA ARG A 48 18.85 12.20 11.44
C ARG A 48 20.22 12.37 10.77
N ALA A 49 20.93 13.41 11.18
CA ALA A 49 22.31 13.70 10.82
C ALA A 49 23.26 12.50 11.05
N PRO A 50 24.34 12.37 10.27
CA PRO A 50 25.24 11.21 10.33
C PRO A 50 26.23 11.38 11.48
N GLU A 51 25.92 10.79 12.62
CA GLU A 51 26.83 10.69 13.75
C GLU A 51 27.50 9.32 13.74
N THR A 52 28.80 9.38 13.56
CA THR A 52 29.75 8.28 13.50
C THR A 52 29.66 7.32 14.68
N ALA A 53 29.86 6.03 14.37
CA ALA A 53 30.73 5.08 15.07
C ALA A 53 30.06 3.78 15.54
N ASN A 54 30.68 2.71 15.04
CA ASN A 54 30.79 1.36 15.60
C ASN A 54 29.59 0.41 15.53
N GLY A 55 29.78 -0.54 14.61
CA GLY A 55 29.61 -1.96 14.87
C GLY A 55 28.16 -2.42 14.81
N HIS A 56 27.77 -2.95 13.66
CA HIS A 56 27.18 -4.29 13.54
C HIS A 56 26.98 -4.56 12.05
N ALA A 57 27.97 -5.26 11.48
CA ALA A 57 27.78 -5.95 10.22
C ALA A 57 26.76 -7.08 10.42
N GLU A 58 25.98 -7.32 9.37
CA GLU A 58 25.07 -8.45 9.17
C GLU A 58 23.66 -8.33 9.81
N GLY A 59 22.71 -7.74 9.05
CA GLY A 59 21.28 -7.88 9.35
C GLY A 59 20.31 -6.88 8.71
N GLU A 60 20.77 -5.74 8.20
CA GLU A 60 19.87 -4.60 7.88
C GLU A 60 19.24 -4.61 6.48
N GLY A 61 19.60 -5.58 5.64
CA GLY A 61 19.15 -5.61 4.24
C GLY A 61 17.67 -5.96 4.03
N SER A 62 17.11 -6.81 4.89
CA SER A 62 15.75 -7.32 4.74
C SER A 62 14.70 -6.42 5.40
N ALA A 63 15.06 -5.81 6.54
CA ALA A 63 14.15 -4.98 7.33
C ALA A 63 13.71 -3.70 6.60
N GLY A 64 14.65 -2.94 6.02
CA GLY A 64 14.32 -1.69 5.32
C GLY A 64 13.54 -1.87 4.01
N VAL A 65 13.73 -2.99 3.31
CA VAL A 65 13.00 -3.31 2.08
C VAL A 65 11.58 -3.78 2.39
N SER A 66 11.41 -4.62 3.42
CA SER A 66 10.11 -5.04 3.95
C SER A 66 9.29 -3.85 4.45
N GLU A 67 9.93 -2.91 5.16
CA GLU A 67 9.30 -1.70 5.66
C GLU A 67 8.82 -0.79 4.52
N GLY A 68 9.61 -0.63 3.45
CA GLY A 68 9.23 0.12 2.26
C GLY A 68 8.05 -0.49 1.50
N GLU A 69 8.00 -1.83 1.38
CA GLU A 69 6.87 -2.55 0.80
C GLU A 69 5.60 -2.35 1.64
N GLN A 70 5.72 -2.53 2.95
CA GLN A 70 4.61 -2.39 3.90
C GLN A 70 4.05 -0.96 3.87
N ALA A 71 4.92 0.05 3.86
CA ALA A 71 4.53 1.46 3.80
C ALA A 71 3.79 1.80 2.49
N ALA A 72 4.24 1.26 1.35
CA ALA A 72 3.56 1.48 0.08
C ALA A 72 2.18 0.81 0.04
N ARG A 73 2.02 -0.38 0.66
CA ARG A 73 0.74 -1.07 0.80
C ARG A 73 -0.23 -0.32 1.70
N THR A 74 0.24 0.16 2.86
CA THR A 74 -0.57 0.96 3.79
C THR A 74 -1.06 2.23 3.13
N ALA A 75 -0.18 2.95 2.42
CA ALA A 75 -0.56 4.17 1.70
C ALA A 75 -1.64 3.91 0.65
N LEU A 76 -1.56 2.81 -0.11
CA LEU A 76 -2.61 2.42 -1.06
C LEU A 76 -3.96 2.19 -0.39
N TYR A 77 -3.96 1.55 0.79
CA TYR A 77 -5.18 1.29 1.55
C TYR A 77 -5.81 2.57 2.10
N GLU A 78 -5.01 3.49 2.63
CA GLU A 78 -5.48 4.78 3.13
C GLU A 78 -6.13 5.62 2.03
N ILE A 79 -5.52 5.67 0.84
CA ILE A 79 -6.05 6.39 -0.33
C ILE A 79 -7.39 5.79 -0.80
N GLU A 80 -7.48 4.46 -0.81
CA GLU A 80 -8.74 3.77 -1.15
C GLU A 80 -9.83 4.08 -0.12
N LEU A 81 -9.48 4.09 1.16
CA LEU A 81 -10.41 4.45 2.23
C LEU A 81 -10.89 5.89 2.08
N ASP A 82 -10.00 6.84 1.82
CA ASP A 82 -10.35 8.24 1.57
C ASP A 82 -11.27 8.41 0.37
N TYR A 83 -11.06 7.63 -0.68
CA TYR A 83 -11.95 7.62 -1.84
C TYR A 83 -13.33 7.07 -1.49
N GLN A 84 -13.42 5.97 -0.76
CA GLN A 84 -14.69 5.37 -0.30
C GLN A 84 -15.45 6.28 0.67
N LEU A 85 -14.72 7.06 1.47
CA LEU A 85 -15.29 8.07 2.36
C LEU A 85 -15.76 9.32 1.62
N GLY A 86 -15.31 9.53 0.37
CA GLY A 86 -15.63 10.71 -0.42
C GLY A 86 -14.74 11.93 -0.10
N ASN A 87 -13.60 11.71 0.56
CA ASN A 87 -12.66 12.76 0.93
C ASN A 87 -11.84 13.26 -0.27
N ILE A 88 -11.62 12.39 -1.27
CA ILE A 88 -10.81 12.69 -2.47
C ILE A 88 -11.61 12.49 -3.76
N SER A 89 -11.28 13.28 -4.79
CA SER A 89 -11.90 13.15 -6.11
C SER A 89 -11.40 11.89 -6.84
N GLU A 90 -12.19 11.35 -7.77
CA GLU A 90 -11.77 10.21 -8.60
C GLU A 90 -10.48 10.51 -9.38
N SER A 91 -10.32 11.74 -9.87
CA SER A 91 -9.15 12.14 -10.63
C SER A 91 -7.87 12.16 -9.79
N ASP A 92 -7.98 12.56 -8.52
CA ASP A 92 -6.86 12.58 -7.58
C ASP A 92 -6.56 11.19 -7.06
N TYR A 93 -7.59 10.39 -6.76
CA TYR A 93 -7.48 8.98 -6.44
C TYR A 93 -6.67 8.23 -7.51
N ARG A 94 -7.01 8.38 -8.79
CA ARG A 94 -6.30 7.70 -9.88
C ARG A 94 -4.81 8.05 -9.93
N LYS A 95 -4.47 9.34 -9.80
CA LYS A 95 -3.08 9.81 -9.80
C LYS A 95 -2.29 9.31 -8.59
N LEU A 96 -2.87 9.42 -7.40
CA LEU A 96 -2.23 8.97 -6.16
C LEU A 96 -2.04 7.45 -6.20
N ARG A 97 -3.10 6.70 -6.52
CA ARG A 97 -3.06 5.24 -6.64
C ARG A 97 -1.97 4.78 -7.61
N GLU A 98 -1.87 5.39 -8.79
CA GLU A 98 -0.85 5.03 -9.78
C GLU A 98 0.57 5.23 -9.23
N ARG A 99 0.83 6.35 -8.57
CA ARG A 99 2.14 6.65 -7.98
C ARG A 99 2.53 5.68 -6.86
N TYR A 100 1.61 5.38 -5.95
CA TYR A 100 1.88 4.45 -4.85
C TYR A 100 1.95 3.00 -5.33
N LEU A 101 1.19 2.63 -6.36
CA LEU A 101 1.27 1.33 -7.00
C LEU A 101 2.62 1.13 -7.71
N GLN A 102 3.11 2.14 -8.43
CA GLN A 102 4.46 2.11 -8.99
C GLN A 102 5.52 1.92 -7.90
N ARG A 103 5.41 2.65 -6.79
CA ARG A 103 6.36 2.52 -5.66
C ARG A 103 6.31 1.13 -5.02
N ALA A 104 5.12 0.55 -4.84
CA ALA A 104 4.95 -0.80 -4.32
C ALA A 104 5.58 -1.85 -5.26
N LEU A 105 5.37 -1.71 -6.57
CA LEU A 105 5.97 -2.60 -7.57
C LEU A 105 7.50 -2.50 -7.60
N VAL A 106 8.05 -1.29 -7.48
CA VAL A 106 9.51 -1.09 -7.41
C VAL A 106 10.08 -1.74 -6.15
N ALA A 107 9.44 -1.57 -4.99
CA ALA A 107 9.87 -2.22 -3.76
C ALA A 107 9.84 -3.75 -3.90
N LEU A 108 8.77 -4.30 -4.48
CA LEU A 108 8.62 -5.74 -4.68
C LEU A 108 9.67 -6.30 -5.66
N LYS A 109 9.91 -5.60 -6.78
CA LYS A 109 10.94 -5.99 -7.75
C LYS A 109 12.34 -5.96 -7.13
N SER A 110 12.65 -4.92 -6.36
CA SER A 110 13.96 -4.80 -5.70
C SER A 110 14.25 -5.94 -4.73
N ARG A 111 13.20 -6.47 -4.08
CA ARG A 111 13.32 -7.63 -3.21
C ARG A 111 13.66 -8.90 -4.01
N TYR A 112 12.98 -9.11 -5.13
CA TYR A 112 13.21 -10.26 -6.00
C TYR A 112 14.62 -10.26 -6.60
N ASP A 113 15.05 -9.10 -7.14
CA ASP A 113 16.38 -8.97 -7.73
C ASP A 113 17.48 -9.28 -6.69
N ARG A 114 17.31 -8.80 -5.44
CA ARG A 114 18.25 -9.05 -4.35
C ARG A 114 18.30 -10.52 -3.90
N GLU A 115 17.16 -11.18 -3.86
CA GLU A 115 17.07 -12.61 -3.53
C GLU A 115 17.80 -13.45 -4.57
N GLN A 116 17.63 -13.11 -5.85
CA GLN A 116 18.31 -13.78 -6.96
C GLN A 116 19.84 -13.58 -6.93
N GLU A 117 20.32 -12.37 -6.63
CA GLU A 117 21.76 -12.12 -6.46
C GLU A 117 22.37 -12.96 -5.33
N LEU A 118 21.62 -13.16 -4.24
CA LEU A 118 22.07 -14.01 -3.14
C LEU A 118 22.16 -15.48 -3.56
N ASP A 119 21.15 -15.97 -4.28
CA ASP A 119 21.14 -17.33 -4.81
C ASP A 119 22.32 -17.59 -5.75
N ASP A 120 22.63 -16.64 -6.65
CA ASP A 120 23.76 -16.73 -7.56
C ASP A 120 25.10 -16.79 -6.80
N VAL A 121 25.26 -15.99 -5.74
CA VAL A 121 26.47 -16.01 -4.88
C VAL A 121 26.59 -17.34 -4.14
N ILE A 122 25.49 -17.88 -3.62
CA ILE A 122 25.46 -19.19 -2.95
C ILE A 122 25.86 -20.28 -3.94
N GLU A 123 25.32 -20.28 -5.16
CA GLU A 123 25.65 -21.28 -6.18
C GLU A 123 27.15 -21.27 -6.53
N VAL A 124 27.74 -20.09 -6.68
CA VAL A 124 29.19 -19.94 -6.94
C VAL A 124 30.01 -20.48 -5.76
N GLN A 125 29.61 -20.22 -4.52
CA GLN A 125 30.31 -20.73 -3.34
C GLN A 125 30.21 -22.26 -3.25
N LEU A 126 29.02 -22.82 -3.48
CA LEU A 126 28.81 -24.27 -3.50
C LEU A 126 29.68 -24.95 -4.57
N ARG A 127 29.82 -24.35 -5.74
CA ARG A 127 30.70 -24.85 -6.80
C ARG A 127 32.16 -24.89 -6.38
N LYS A 128 32.65 -23.81 -5.76
CA LYS A 128 34.03 -23.74 -5.24
C LYS A 128 34.29 -24.79 -4.16
N MET A 129 33.34 -24.99 -3.26
CA MET A 129 33.44 -26.02 -2.22
C MET A 129 33.52 -27.42 -2.85
N LYS A 130 32.67 -27.70 -3.85
CA LYS A 130 32.69 -28.98 -4.57
C LYS A 130 34.02 -29.25 -5.28
N GLU A 131 34.55 -28.25 -6.00
CA GLU A 131 35.84 -28.38 -6.70
C GLU A 131 37.00 -28.63 -5.73
N HIS A 132 36.96 -28.04 -4.54
CA HIS A 132 37.97 -28.28 -3.51
C HIS A 132 37.87 -29.71 -2.95
N ASP A 133 36.67 -30.23 -2.70
CA ASP A 133 36.48 -31.61 -2.23
C ASP A 133 36.90 -32.64 -3.29
N ASP A 134 36.56 -32.42 -4.57
CA ASP A 134 36.96 -33.28 -5.70
C ASP A 134 38.49 -33.25 -5.95
N SER A 135 39.21 -32.23 -5.45
CA SER A 135 40.67 -32.09 -5.59
C SER A 135 41.46 -32.73 -4.43
N VAL A 136 40.78 -33.16 -3.36
CA VAL A 136 41.39 -33.74 -2.15
C VAL A 136 41.30 -35.27 -2.12
N GLU A 137 40.55 -35.89 -3.04
CA GLU A 137 40.60 -37.34 -3.37
C GLU A 137 41.64 -37.65 -4.46
#